data_AF-A0A2B5X6U4-F1
#
_entry.id   AF-A0A2B5X6U4-F1
#
_cell.length_a   1.000
_cell.length_b   1.000
_cell.length_c   1.000
_cell.angle_alpha   90.00
_cell.angle_beta   90.00
_cell.angle_gamma   90.00
#
_symmetry.space_group_name_H-M   'P 1'
#
loop_
_entity.id
_entity.type
_entity.pdbx_description
1 polymer ?
#
loop_
_entity_poly.entity_id
_entity_poly.type
_entity_poly.pdbx_seq_one_letter_code
_entity_poly.pdbx_strand_id
1 'polypeptide(L)' 'MERGMDMKKYTPNMGKANVVEGEALLFPFRTVSNEISKIIGEVVVFGETEDGFEYIEVNVGDKRIKRYII' A
#
# COMPACT_ATOMS: atom_id res chain seq x y z
N MET A 1 31.30 -13.39 -0.16
CA MET A 1 30.93 -12.14 -0.87
C MET A 1 29.45 -11.94 -0.64
N GLU A 2 29.08 -11.18 0.40
CA GLU A 2 27.70 -10.76 0.59
C GLU A 2 27.37 -9.72 -0.47
N ARG A 3 26.50 -10.07 -1.43
CA ARG A 3 25.90 -9.08 -2.31
C ARG A 3 24.89 -8.31 -1.46
N GLY A 4 25.32 -7.18 -0.90
CA GLY A 4 24.39 -6.15 -0.44
C GLY A 4 23.58 -5.71 -1.66
N MET A 5 22.40 -6.31 -1.84
CA MET A 5 21.41 -5.75 -2.75
C MET A 5 20.99 -4.44 -2.09
N ASP A 6 21.50 -3.32 -2.61
CA ASP A 6 20.85 -2.03 -2.48
C ASP A 6 19.46 -2.21 -3.10
N MET A 7 18.49 -2.68 -2.31
CA MET A 7 17.08 -2.58 -2.66
C MET A 7 16.82 -1.10 -2.71
N LYS A 8 16.92 -0.52 -3.92
CA LYS A 8 16.36 0.80 -4.20
C LYS A 8 14.98 0.78 -3.58
N LYS A 9 14.76 1.60 -2.54
CA LYS A 9 13.47 1.66 -1.85
C LYS A 9 12.42 1.96 -2.92
N TYR A 10 11.65 0.93 -3.26
CA TYR A 10 10.64 1.06 -4.29
C TYR A 10 9.61 2.06 -3.78
N THR A 11 9.41 3.11 -4.55
CA THR A 11 8.57 4.26 -4.17
C THR A 11 7.50 4.39 -5.24
N PRO A 12 6.33 3.76 -5.06
CA PRO A 12 5.27 3.84 -6.04
C PRO A 12 4.72 5.25 -6.14
N ASN A 13 4.26 5.57 -7.34
CA ASN A 13 3.64 6.85 -7.63
C ASN A 13 2.11 6.70 -7.57
N MET A 14 1.47 7.28 -6.56
CA MET A 14 0.01 7.38 -6.49
C MET A 14 -0.47 8.73 -7.04
N GLY A 15 -0.17 8.99 -8.32
CA GLY A 15 -0.61 10.17 -9.06
C GLY A 15 0.40 11.32 -9.08
N LYS A 16 0.23 12.32 -8.20
CA LYS A 16 1.15 13.48 -8.12
C LYS A 16 2.22 13.34 -7.04
N ALA A 17 2.13 12.29 -6.23
CA ALA A 17 2.99 12.08 -5.08
C ALA A 17 3.55 10.66 -5.08
N ASN A 18 4.78 10.57 -4.60
CA ASN A 18 5.49 9.33 -4.32
C ASN A 18 5.15 8.91 -2.89
N VAL A 19 4.83 7.64 -2.68
CA VAL A 19 4.45 7.09 -1.37
C VAL A 19 5.55 6.18 -0.85
N VAL A 20 5.81 6.22 0.46
CA VAL A 20 6.82 5.38 1.12
C VAL A 20 6.23 4.53 2.25
N GLU A 21 6.94 3.46 2.63
CA GLU A 21 6.61 2.68 3.82
C GLU A 21 6.64 3.56 5.09
N GLY A 22 5.71 3.30 6.01
CA GLY A 22 5.47 4.08 7.23
C GLY A 22 4.60 5.33 7.02
N GLU A 23 4.24 5.67 5.79
CA GLU A 23 3.37 6.81 5.50
C GLU A 23 1.90 6.47 5.80
N ALA A 24 1.21 7.35 6.54
CA ALA A 24 -0.20 7.22 6.84
C ALA A 24 -1.04 7.93 5.77
N LEU A 25 -1.86 7.18 5.04
CA LEU A 25 -2.72 7.68 3.97
C LEU A 25 -4.20 7.37 4.24
N LEU A 26 -5.07 8.11 3.54
CA LEU A 26 -6.52 7.95 3.62
C LEU A 26 -7.03 7.14 2.42
N PHE A 27 -7.50 5.92 2.68
CA PHE A 27 -7.96 4.99 1.66
C PHE A 27 -9.49 4.98 1.57
N PRO A 28 -10.09 5.23 0.39
CA PRO A 28 -11.51 4.99 0.18
C PRO A 28 -11.79 3.49 0.11
N PHE A 29 -12.94 3.06 0.64
CA PHE A 29 -13.44 1.70 0.50
C PHE A 29 -14.98 1.68 0.45
N ARG A 30 -15.54 0.63 -0.17
CA ARG A 30 -16.99 0.40 -0.17
C ARG A 30 -17.41 -0.40 1.06
N THR A 31 -18.44 0.07 1.74
CA THR A 31 -19.12 -0.65 2.82
C THR A 31 -20.07 -1.71 2.27
N VAL A 32 -20.61 -2.55 3.17
CA VAL A 32 -21.68 -3.51 2.82
C VAL A 32 -22.96 -2.80 2.34
N SER A 33 -23.21 -1.56 2.81
CA SER A 33 -24.30 -0.69 2.34
C SER A 33 -24.03 -0.05 0.97
N ASN A 34 -22.93 -0.38 0.30
CA ASN A 34 -22.48 0.22 -0.97
C ASN A 34 -22.20 1.73 -0.89
N GLU A 35 -21.88 2.23 0.30
CA GLU A 35 -21.45 3.61 0.53
C GLU A 35 -19.93 3.70 0.45
N ILE A 36 -19.42 4.84 -0.01
CA ILE A 36 -17.98 5.12 -0.01
C ILE A 36 -17.62 5.70 1.35
N SER A 37 -16.85 4.94 2.12
CA SER A 37 -16.25 5.40 3.37
C SER A 37 -14.73 5.51 3.22
N LYS A 38 -14.05 6.02 4.26
CA LYS A 38 -12.61 6.23 4.26
C LYS A 38 -11.98 5.66 5.52
N ILE A 39 -10.78 5.11 5.39
CA ILE A 39 -9.99 4.59 6.50
C ILE A 39 -8.57 5.13 6.42
N ILE A 40 -8.00 5.50 7.57
CA ILE A 40 -6.58 5.84 7.66
C ILE A 40 -5.81 4.54 7.80
N GLY A 41 -4.73 4.39 7.03
CA GLY A 41 -3.85 3.25 7.18
C GLY A 41 -2.40 3.60 6.87
N GLU A 42 -1.50 2.87 7.52
CA GLU A 42 -0.07 3.01 7.35
C GLU A 42 0.44 2.03 6.30
N VAL A 43 1.19 2.52 5.32
CA VAL A 43 1.76 1.68 4.26
C VAL A 43 2.86 0.81 4.85
N VAL A 44 2.76 -0.51 4.70
CA VAL A 44 3.72 -1.46 5.28
C VAL A 44 4.58 -2.17 4.24
N VAL A 45 4.04 -2.45 3.06
CA VAL A 45 4.73 -3.22 2.01
C VAL A 45 4.25 -2.75 0.64
N PHE A 46 5.16 -2.79 -0.32
CA PHE A 46 4.88 -2.69 -1.74
C PHE A 46 5.19 -4.01 -2.45
N GLY A 47 4.40 -4.36 -3.46
CA GLY A 47 4.63 -5.58 -4.23
C GLY A 47 3.96 -5.57 -5.59
N GLU A 48 4.18 -6.65 -6.33
CA GLU A 48 3.59 -6.91 -7.63
C GLU A 48 2.94 -8.30 -7.59
N THR A 49 1.73 -8.45 -8.14
CA THR A 49 1.10 -9.76 -8.30
C THR A 49 1.80 -10.55 -9.40
N GLU A 50 1.62 -11.86 -9.45
CA GLU A 50 2.13 -12.68 -10.56
C GLU A 50 1.64 -12.21 -11.94
N ASP A 51 0.46 -11.59 -12.00
CA ASP A 51 -0.14 -11.02 -13.21
C ASP A 51 0.39 -9.60 -13.57
N GLY A 52 1.38 -9.07 -12.84
CA GLY A 52 2.01 -7.78 -13.12
C GLY A 52 1.30 -6.54 -12.55
N PHE A 53 0.28 -6.72 -11.70
CA PHE A 53 -0.38 -5.60 -11.02
C PHE A 53 0.38 -5.17 -9.78
N GLU A 54 0.70 -3.88 -9.70
CA GLU A 54 1.31 -3.28 -8.52
C GLU A 54 0.28 -3.21 -7.38
N TYR A 55 0.72 -3.45 -6.15
CA TYR A 55 -0.12 -3.32 -4.97
C TYR A 55 0.64 -2.79 -3.78
N ILE A 56 -0.13 -2.26 -2.84
CA ILE A 56 0.35 -1.86 -1.53
C ILE A 56 -0.39 -2.64 -0.46
N GLU A 57 0.30 -2.97 0.62
CA GLU A 57 -0.31 -3.46 1.85
C GLU A 57 -0.31 -2.36 2.89
N VAL A 58 -1.45 -2.24 3.57
CA VAL A 58 -1.74 -1.14 4.49
C VAL A 58 -2.24 -1.71 5.80
N ASN A 59 -1.60 -1.33 6.90
CA ASN A 59 -2.10 -1.59 8.23
C ASN A 59 -3.18 -0.57 8.58
N VAL A 60 -4.42 -1.04 8.76
CA VAL A 60 -5.58 -0.20 9.06
C VAL A 60 -6.03 -0.29 10.52
N GLY A 61 -5.15 -0.73 11.41
CA GLY A 61 -5.43 -0.93 12.84
C GLY A 61 -5.96 -2.33 13.16
N ASP A 62 -6.03 -2.65 14.45
CA ASP A 62 -6.49 -3.96 14.98
C ASP A 62 -5.81 -5.18 14.34
N LYS A 63 -4.52 -5.04 13.99
CA LYS A 63 -3.73 -6.07 13.29
C LYS A 63 -4.32 -6.50 11.94
N ARG A 64 -5.08 -5.62 11.27
CA ARG A 64 -5.66 -5.86 9.95
C ARG A 64 -4.79 -5.24 8.87
N ILE A 65 -4.29 -6.09 7.98
CA ILE A 65 -3.64 -5.67 6.74
C ILE A 65 -4.67 -5.71 5.61
N LYS A 66 -4.73 -4.63 4.82
CA LYS A 66 -5.53 -4.55 3.59
C LYS A 66 -4.60 -4.34 2.41
N ARG A 67 -4.90 -5.04 1.31
CA ARG A 67 -4.21 -4.88 0.03
C ARG A 67 -5.01 -3.97 -0.89
N TYR A 68 -4.33 -2.99 -1.49
CA TYR A 68 -4.88 -2.10 -2.51
C TYR A 68 -4.05 -2.25 -3.77
N ILE A 69 -4.69 -2.59 -4.89
CA ILE A 69 -4.06 -2.57 -6.20
C ILE A 69 -3.93 -1.11 -6.65
N ILE A 70 -2.77 -0.72 -7.16
CA ILE A 70 -2.45 0.64 -7.61
C ILE A 70 -2.20 0.70 -9.12
#